data_AF-A0A9C7G690-F1
#
_entry.id   AF-A0A9C7G690-F1
#
_cell.length_a   1.000
_cell.length_b   1.000
_cell.length_c   1.000
_cell.angle_alpha   90.00
_cell.angle_beta   90.00
_cell.angle_gamma   90.00
#
_symmetry.space_group_name_H-M   'P 1'
#
loop_
_entity.id
_entity.type
_entity.pdbx_description
1 polymer ?
#
loop_
_entity_poly.entity_id
_entity_poly.type
_entity_poly.pdbx_seq_one_letter_code
_entity_poly.pdbx_strand_id
1 'polypeptide(L)' 'MNENSQHFEVAQPDAKAPLFHAEAYNNIEKSIVEIQLKDYRGKWIVLFFYPSNFTFV' A
#
# COMPACT_ATOMS: atom_id res chain seq x y z
N MET A 1 28.06 18.47 -7.79
CA MET A 1 27.83 17.02 -7.66
C MET A 1 26.32 16.84 -7.60
N ASN A 2 25.77 16.06 -8.52
CA ASN A 2 24.40 16.21 -9.01
C ASN A 2 23.35 15.82 -7.96
N GLU A 3 22.48 16.76 -7.63
CA GLU A 3 21.22 16.55 -6.92
C GLU A 3 20.22 15.93 -7.91
N ASN A 4 19.93 14.63 -7.78
CA ASN A 4 18.68 13.96 -8.22
C ASN A 4 18.79 12.43 -8.07
N SER A 5 19.17 11.94 -6.89
CA SER A 5 18.93 10.54 -6.55
C SER A 5 17.50 10.43 -6.03
N GLN A 6 16.54 10.05 -6.87
CA GLN A 6 15.23 9.61 -6.39
C GLN A 6 15.45 8.42 -5.45
N HIS A 7 15.20 8.63 -4.16
CA HIS A 7 15.31 7.59 -3.16
C HIS A 7 14.03 6.75 -3.19
N PHE A 8 14.13 5.49 -3.58
CA PHE A 8 13.01 4.55 -3.52
C PHE A 8 12.98 3.88 -2.15
N GLU A 9 11.85 3.95 -1.45
CA GLU A 9 11.63 3.16 -0.24
C GLU A 9 11.25 1.73 -0.63
N VAL A 10 12.06 0.75 -0.18
CA VAL A 10 11.85 -0.67 -0.44
C VAL A 10 11.48 -1.36 0.86
N ALA A 11 10.57 -2.33 0.80
CA ALA A 11 10.23 -3.14 1.96
C ALA A 11 11.46 -3.97 2.41
N GLN A 12 11.84 -3.81 3.68
CA GLN A 12 12.94 -4.54 4.30
C GLN A 12 12.48 -5.11 5.65
N PRO A 13 12.88 -6.33 6.04
CA PRO A 13 12.67 -6.84 7.39
C PRO A 13 13.24 -5.88 8.43
N ASP A 14 12.60 -5.81 9.60
CA ASP A 14 12.99 -4.98 10.75
C ASP A 14 13.05 -3.46 10.51
N ALA A 15 12.74 -3.00 9.28
CA ALA A 15 12.57 -1.60 8.93
C ALA A 15 11.10 -1.17 9.02
N LYS A 16 10.86 0.15 9.05
CA LYS A 16 9.51 0.68 8.87
C LYS A 16 9.03 0.33 7.47
N ALA A 17 7.80 -0.20 7.38
CA ALA A 17 7.16 -0.46 6.09
C ALA A 17 7.07 0.85 5.27
N PRO A 18 7.37 0.81 3.96
CA PRO A 18 7.25 1.97 3.07
C PRO A 18 5.86 2.59 3.12
N LEU A 19 5.80 3.92 3.17
CA LEU A 19 4.51 4.59 3.15
C LEU A 19 3.87 4.43 1.77
N PHE A 20 2.58 4.10 1.76
CA PHE A 20 1.79 4.08 0.54
C PHE A 20 0.51 4.87 0.70
N HIS A 21 0.00 5.26 -0.46
CA HIS A 21 -1.26 5.93 -0.64
C HIS A 21 -1.95 5.38 -1.88
N ALA A 22 -3.22 5.04 -1.78
CA ALA A 22 -3.98 4.51 -2.92
C ALA A 22 -5.48 4.72 -2.78
N GLU A 23 -6.17 4.70 -3.91
CA GLU A 23 -7.61 4.48 -3.95
C GLU A 23 -7.92 3.00 -3.68
N ALA A 24 -8.95 2.74 -2.89
CA ALA A 24 -9.41 1.40 -2.55
C ALA A 24 -10.94 1.32 -2.60
N TYR A 25 -11.47 0.15 -2.94
CA TYR A 25 -12.91 -0.09 -2.88
C TYR A 25 -13.34 -0.52 -1.46
N ASN A 26 -14.19 0.28 -0.82
CA ASN A 26 -14.80 -0.05 0.47
C ASN A 26 -16.06 -0.89 0.25
N ASN A 27 -16.02 -2.16 0.67
CA ASN A 27 -17.12 -3.10 0.46
C ASN A 27 -18.35 -2.85 1.37
N ILE A 28 -18.20 -2.10 2.46
CA ILE A 28 -19.28 -1.72 3.38
C ILE A 28 -20.02 -0.52 2.81
N GLU A 29 -19.29 0.54 2.45
CA GLU A 29 -19.85 1.80 1.94
C GLU A 29 -20.19 1.76 0.44
N LYS A 30 -19.73 0.73 -0.28
CA LYS A 30 -19.91 0.57 -1.73
C LYS A 30 -19.34 1.74 -2.53
N SER A 31 -18.21 2.27 -2.09
CA SER A 31 -17.57 3.47 -2.64
C SER A 31 -16.07 3.28 -2.84
N ILE A 32 -15.48 4.16 -3.64
CA ILE A 32 -14.03 4.34 -3.71
C ILE A 32 -13.64 5.31 -2.60
N VAL A 33 -12.66 4.91 -1.80
CA VAL A 33 -12.11 5.70 -0.71
C VAL A 33 -10.60 5.81 -0.85
N GLU A 34 -10.07 6.87 -0.27
CA GLU A 34 -8.64 7.14 -0.23
C GLU A 34 -8.06 6.49 1.05
N ILE A 35 -7.04 5.64 0.94
CA ILE A 35 -6.40 4.98 2.08
C ILE A 35 -4.89 5.27 2.18
N GLN A 36 -4.37 5.32 3.39
CA GLN A 36 -2.95 5.48 3.68
C GLN A 36 -2.49 4.46 4.72
N LEU A 37 -1.24 4.00 4.63
CA LEU A 37 -0.67 3.07 5.62
C LEU A 37 -0.79 3.62 7.06
N LYS A 38 -0.72 4.94 7.24
CA LYS A 38 -0.81 5.60 8.54
C LYS A 38 -2.17 5.40 9.23
N ASP A 39 -3.25 5.18 8.48
CA ASP A 39 -4.61 5.05 9.00
C ASP A 39 -4.80 3.75 9.80
N TYR A 40 -3.86 2.80 9.63
CA TYR A 40 -3.88 1.48 10.26
C TYR A 40 -2.91 1.35 11.45
N ARG A 41 -2.31 2.45 11.92
CA ARG A 41 -1.42 2.42 13.10
C ARG A 41 -2.12 1.80 14.31
N GLY A 42 -1.39 0.96 15.04
CA GLY A 42 -1.91 0.21 16.19
C GLY A 42 -2.65 -1.09 15.84
N LYS A 43 -2.73 -1.46 14.56
CA LYS A 43 -3.28 -2.73 14.08
C LYS A 43 -2.20 -3.53 13.33
N TRP A 44 -2.28 -4.85 13.40
CA TRP A 44 -1.52 -5.72 12.51
C TRP A 44 -2.12 -5.68 11.10
N ILE A 45 -1.27 -5.64 10.08
CA ILE A 45 -1.67 -5.53 8.67
C ILE A 45 -1.00 -6.64 7.88
N VAL A 46 -1.76 -7.28 7.00
CA VAL A 46 -1.24 -8.16 5.94
C VAL A 46 -1.53 -7.47 4.62
N LEU A 47 -0.47 -7.07 3.90
CA LEU A 47 -0.56 -6.55 2.54
C LEU A 47 -0.03 -7.62 1.58
N PHE A 48 -0.82 -7.98 0.57
CA PHE A 48 -0.43 -8.92 -0.47
C PHE A 48 -0.75 -8.35 -1.84
N PHE A 49 0.05 -8.73 -2.82
CA PHE A 49 -0.14 -8.35 -4.22
C PHE A 49 -0.60 -9.59 -4.99
N TYR A 50 -1.55 -9.41 -5.91
CA TYR A 50 -2.01 -10.46 -6.81
C TYR A 50 -2.04 -9.95 -8.25
N PRO A 51 -1.93 -10.83 -9.27
CA PRO A 51 -1.64 -10.41 -10.64
C PRO A 51 -2.76 -9.62 -11.33
N SER A 52 -4.01 -10.06 -11.20
CA SER A 52 -5.16 -9.41 -11.87
C SER A 52 -6.49 -9.86 -11.26
N ASN A 53 -7.52 -9.03 -11.46
CA ASN A 53 -8.91 -9.37 -11.18
C ASN A 53 -9.49 -10.32 -12.25
N PHE A 54 -10.51 -11.11 -11.85
CA PHE A 54 -11.32 -11.96 -12.75
C PHE A 54 -10.50 -12.91 -13.64
N THR A 55 -9.61 -13.69 -13.02
CA THR A 55 -8.99 -14.82 -13.71
C THR A 55 -10.00 -15.95 -13.90
N PHE A 56 -9.94 -16.66 -15.03
CA PHE A 56 -10.70 -17.88 -15.23
C PHE A 56 -10.24 -18.93 -14.20
N VAL A 57 -11.20 -19.51 -13.47
CA VAL A 57 -11.03 -20.68 -12.59
C VAL A 57 -11.86 -21.83 -13.10
#